data_AF-A0A2R6HVV9-F1
#
_entry.id   AF-A0A2R6HVV9-F1
#
_cell.length_a   1.000
_cell.length_b   1.000
_cell.length_c   1.000
_cell.angle_alpha   90.00
_cell.angle_beta   90.00
_cell.angle_gamma   90.00
#
_symmetry.space_group_name_H-M   'P 1'
#
loop_
_entity.id
_entity.type
_entity.pdbx_description
1 polymer ?
#
loop_
_entity_poly.entity_id
_entity_poly.type
_entity_poly.pdbx_seq_one_letter_code
_entity_poly.pdbx_strand_id
1 'polypeptide(L)' 'MGDSDTSWPGFVRPAEGTQTRYVFGLSTYETAVGAGAFAMAARIYREFDADFADRFWAAAELLILSDTST' A
#
# COMPACT_ATOMS: atom_id res chain seq x y z
N MET A 1 17.80 21.03 -17.58
CA MET A 1 17.66 19.77 -16.84
C MET A 1 16.23 19.33 -17.11
N GLY A 2 16.02 18.32 -17.94
CA GLY A 2 14.67 17.93 -18.34
C GLY A 2 13.96 17.24 -17.19
N ASP A 3 12.77 17.70 -16.83
CA ASP A 3 11.93 17.07 -15.82
C ASP A 3 11.51 15.70 -16.35
N SER A 4 12.23 14.64 -15.97
CA SER A 4 11.78 13.28 -16.26
C SER A 4 10.66 12.94 -15.29
N ASP A 5 9.64 12.19 -15.72
CA ASP A 5 8.51 11.80 -14.88
C ASP A 5 8.90 11.05 -13.59
N THR A 6 10.13 10.51 -13.54
CA THR A 6 10.74 9.81 -12.41
C THR A 6 11.63 10.69 -11.52
N SER A 7 11.71 11.99 -11.80
CA SER A 7 12.49 12.95 -11.01
C SER A 7 11.63 13.63 -9.94
N TRP A 8 12.29 14.26 -8.96
CA TRP A 8 11.61 14.99 -7.91
C TRP A 8 10.89 16.21 -8.50
N PRO A 9 9.61 16.44 -8.15
CA PRO A 9 8.93 17.65 -8.56
C PRO A 9 9.59 18.89 -7.93
N GLY A 10 9.48 20.02 -8.62
CA GLY A 10 9.80 21.32 -8.03
C GLY A 10 8.83 21.70 -6.89
N PHE A 11 8.99 22.91 -6.34
CA PHE A 11 8.10 23.45 -5.32
C PHE A 11 6.76 23.92 -5.90
N VAL A 12 5.94 22.97 -6.35
CA VAL A 12 4.59 23.17 -6.88
C VAL A 12 3.54 22.56 -5.96
N ARG A 13 2.28 22.96 -6.08
CA ARG A 13 1.20 22.30 -5.35
C ARG A 13 1.05 20.86 -5.88
N PRO A 14 0.63 19.88 -5.05
CA PRO A 14 0.42 18.52 -5.52
C PRO A 14 -0.53 18.38 -6.73
N ALA A 15 -1.54 19.25 -6.83
CA ALA A 15 -2.49 19.28 -7.94
C ALA A 15 -1.87 19.81 -9.25
N GLU A 16 -0.77 20.55 -9.16
CA GLU A 16 -0.01 21.08 -10.30
C GLU A 16 1.06 20.06 -10.75
N GLY A 17 1.35 19.04 -9.94
CA GLY A 17 2.26 17.94 -10.26
C GLY A 17 1.61 16.91 -11.18
N THR A 18 1.62 17.19 -12.49
CA THR A 18 1.00 16.34 -13.52
C THR A 18 1.92 15.23 -14.07
N GLN A 19 3.05 14.97 -13.40
CA GLN A 19 3.98 13.91 -13.80
C GLN A 19 3.30 12.53 -13.75
N THR A 20 3.69 11.66 -14.68
CA THR A 20 3.26 10.25 -14.65
C THR A 20 3.71 9.61 -13.33
N ARG A 21 2.79 8.91 -12.64
CA ARG A 21 3.11 8.16 -11.42
C ARG A 21 3.25 6.68 -11.73
N TYR A 22 4.20 6.03 -11.07
CA TYR A 22 4.53 4.63 -11.29
C TYR A 22 4.42 3.85 -9.97
N VAL A 23 4.15 2.55 -10.08
CA VAL A 23 4.29 1.58 -8.98
C VAL A 23 5.63 0.90 -9.15
N PHE A 24 6.50 1.00 -8.14
CA PHE A 24 7.87 0.52 -8.21
C PHE A 24 8.12 -0.68 -7.32
N GLY A 25 8.84 -1.66 -7.88
CA GLY A 25 9.47 -2.75 -7.14
C GLY A 25 8.49 -3.68 -6.43
N LEU A 26 9.07 -4.72 -5.85
CA LEU A 26 8.41 -5.63 -4.91
C LEU A 26 9.43 -5.93 -3.80
N SER A 27 8.99 -5.86 -2.55
CA SER A 27 9.83 -6.02 -1.36
C SER A 27 9.12 -6.92 -0.36
N THR A 28 9.78 -7.98 0.08
CA THR A 28 9.24 -8.89 1.11
C THR A 28 9.00 -8.16 2.44
N TYR A 29 9.88 -7.23 2.80
CA TYR A 29 9.71 -6.42 4.01
C TYR A 29 8.47 -5.53 3.93
N GLU A 30 8.25 -4.83 2.82
CA GLU A 30 7.06 -3.98 2.64
C GLU A 30 5.77 -4.80 2.56
N THR A 31 5.83 -6.00 1.97
CA THR A 31 4.73 -6.98 2.02
C THR A 31 4.37 -7.35 3.47
N ALA A 32 5.37 -7.61 4.33
CA ALA A 32 5.16 -7.94 5.74
C ALA A 32 4.60 -6.74 6.54
N VAL A 33 5.06 -5.52 6.26
CA VAL A 33 4.51 -4.30 6.85
C VAL A 33 3.04 -4.13 6.45
N GLY A 34 2.70 -4.33 5.17
CA GLY A 34 1.32 -4.32 4.68
C GLY A 34 0.43 -5.34 5.39
N ALA A 35 0.91 -6.57 5.55
CA ALA A 35 0.18 -7.62 6.27
C ALA A 35 -0.10 -7.22 7.73
N GLY A 36 0.92 -6.73 8.45
CA GLY A 36 0.78 -6.29 9.83
C GLY A 36 -0.21 -5.13 9.99
N ALA A 37 -0.13 -4.13 9.10
CA ALA A 37 -1.04 -3.00 9.10
C ALA A 37 -2.50 -3.43 8.85
N PHE A 38 -2.73 -4.31 7.87
CA PHE A 38 -4.07 -4.82 7.58
C PHE A 38 -4.64 -5.70 8.70
N ALA A 39 -3.82 -6.55 9.33
CA ALA A 39 -4.27 -7.32 10.49
C ALA A 39 -4.70 -6.42 11.67
N MET A 40 -3.94 -5.33 11.92
CA MET A 40 -4.33 -4.34 12.93
C MET A 40 -5.62 -3.61 12.56
N ALA A 41 -5.77 -3.23 11.29
CA ALA A 41 -6.97 -2.57 10.79
C ALA A 41 -8.21 -3.48 10.93
N ALA A 42 -8.10 -4.76 10.58
CA ALA A 42 -9.19 -5.73 10.74
C ALA A 42 -9.70 -5.79 12.20
N ARG A 43 -8.79 -5.73 13.19
CA ARG A 43 -9.17 -5.67 14.61
C ARG A 43 -9.85 -4.36 14.99
N ILE A 44 -9.29 -3.22 14.56
CA ILE A 44 -9.76 -1.89 14.96
C ILE A 44 -11.11 -1.56 14.32
N TYR A 45 -11.28 -1.85 13.03
CA TYR A 45 -12.48 -1.49 12.28
C TYR A 45 -13.68 -2.40 12.55
N ARG A 46 -13.50 -3.57 13.17
CA ARG A 46 -14.56 -4.57 13.38
C ARG A 46 -15.82 -3.99 14.05
N GLU A 47 -15.67 -3.06 14.98
CA GLU A 47 -16.80 -2.46 15.71
C GLU A 47 -17.50 -1.33 14.95
N PHE A 48 -16.88 -0.79 13.91
CA PHE A 48 -17.38 0.36 13.15
C PHE A 48 -17.90 -0.04 11.77
N ASP A 49 -17.22 -0.99 11.13
CA ASP A 49 -17.53 -1.50 9.80
C ASP A 49 -16.98 -2.92 9.66
N ALA A 50 -17.85 -3.91 9.86
CA ALA A 50 -17.49 -5.32 9.85
C ALA A 50 -17.06 -5.80 8.44
N ASP A 51 -17.75 -5.33 7.39
CA ASP A 51 -17.44 -5.71 6.01
C ASP A 51 -16.08 -5.16 5.59
N PHE A 52 -15.75 -3.94 6.00
CA PHE A 52 -14.45 -3.35 5.75
C PHE A 52 -13.34 -4.04 6.56
N ALA A 53 -13.62 -4.41 7.81
CA ALA A 53 -12.71 -5.21 8.62
C ALA A 53 -12.39 -6.58 7.99
N ASP A 54 -13.38 -7.26 7.41
CA ASP A 54 -13.18 -8.54 6.74
C ASP A 54 -12.33 -8.41 5.46
N ARG A 55 -12.44 -7.29 4.73
CA ARG A 55 -11.55 -7.01 3.59
C ARG A 55 -10.09 -6.85 4.04
N PHE A 56 -9.85 -6.17 5.16
CA PHE A 56 -8.50 -6.07 5.72
C PHE A 56 -7.97 -7.42 6.18
N TRP A 57 -8.80 -8.26 6.80
CA TRP A 57 -8.38 -9.60 7.20
C TRP A 57 -7.98 -10.45 5.99
N ALA A 58 -8.83 -10.50 4.95
CA ALA A 58 -8.54 -11.25 3.73
C ALA A 58 -7.24 -10.77 3.04
N ALA A 59 -7.00 -9.45 3.02
CA ALA A 59 -5.77 -8.89 2.47
C ALA A 59 -4.54 -9.26 3.30
N ALA A 60 -4.64 -9.20 4.64
CA ALA A 60 -3.55 -9.60 5.53
C ALA A 60 -3.19 -11.08 5.35
N GLU A 61 -4.20 -11.95 5.32
CA GLU A 61 -4.02 -13.39 5.12
C GLU A 61 -3.35 -13.69 3.77
N LEU A 62 -3.79 -13.03 2.69
CA LEU A 62 -3.17 -13.20 1.38
C LEU A 62 -1.69 -12.81 1.38
N LEU A 63 -1.33 -11.67 1.99
CA LEU A 63 0.05 -11.22 2.04
C LEU A 63 0.93 -12.19 2.86
N ILE A 64 0.42 -12.72 3.96
CA ILE A 64 1.12 -13.72 4.80
C ILE A 64 1.32 -15.03 4.03
N LEU A 65 0.28 -15.53 3.36
CA LEU A 65 0.32 -16.83 2.69
C LEU A 65 1.04 -16.77 1.34
N SER A 66 1.07 -15.62 0.68
CA SER A 66 1.81 -15.42 -0.59
C SER A 66 3.32 -15.62 -0.45
N ASP A 67 3.87 -15.55 0.76
CA ASP A 67 5.28 -15.81 1.06
C ASP A 67 5.61 -17.30 1.28
N THR A 68 4.59 -18.17 1.37
CA THR A 68 4.76 -19.61 1.65
C THR A 68 4.68 -20.53 0.43
N SER A 69 4.53 -19.97 -0.79
CA SER A 69 4.32 -20.72 -2.03
C SER A 69 5.55 -20.79 -2.97
N THR A 70 6.76 -20.77 -2.41
CA THR A 70 8.02 -21.11 -3.11
C THR A 70 8.70 -22.30 -2.44
#